data_AF-A0A1G8XWY5-F1
#
_entry.id   AF-A0A1G8XWY5-F1
#
_cell.length_a   1.000
_cell.length_b   1.000
_cell.length_c   1.000
_cell.angle_alpha   90.00
_cell.angle_beta   90.00
_cell.angle_gamma   90.00
#
_symmetry.space_group_name_H-M   'P 1'
#
loop_
_entity.id
_entity.type
_entity.pdbx_description
1 polymer ?
#
loop_
_entity_poly.entity_id
_entity_poly.type
_entity_poly.pdbx_seq_one_letter_code
_entity_poly.pdbx_strand_id
1 'polypeptide(L)'
;MVALALTTLAIYHLTRWPNWRTLMQIVLIPALFWGYFGGYYIVTRPPYFGDLAAKPGLFFAWIIVLVGLAVFLRTATPAQTRLTFAVPLGVAFGITVINAITDVFPGTASTQPHLLLYVSPLIILAVFMVWGAPLALVDQHYSPIVLAIVLAPIPFIGFAFSAGLSPEYSLFARRAQTFGHVSIAIMAALAVGNVACRGDSHAIKKFGIPVILLIAVIVSAPLAFAGPPVIPYQSTTTNAEFETITFTETHIEGTWTSDDHPTRVARNYYDADTTRSPTLGWLQGGTPPKCPILIRDSWNSVGAVAVPADPIPAEATTLETFIKRGQAVYDGGPDSNGHTLVVPVQISDSQSGSC
;
A
#
# COMPACT_ATOMS: atom_id res chain seq x y z
N MET A 1 -3.16 4.78 13.22
CA MET A 1 -1.79 4.91 13.75
C MET A 1 -1.73 5.55 15.13
N VAL A 2 -2.26 6.76 15.32
CA VAL A 2 -2.22 7.47 16.61
C VAL A 2 -2.77 6.63 17.77
N ALA A 3 -3.91 5.95 17.58
CA ALA A 3 -4.49 5.06 18.60
C ALA A 3 -3.52 3.96 19.07
N LEU A 4 -2.80 3.33 18.13
CA LEU A 4 -1.83 2.27 18.44
C LEU A 4 -0.56 2.83 19.07
N ALA A 5 -0.09 4.00 18.63
CA ALA A 5 1.05 4.67 19.27
C ALA A 5 0.75 5.04 20.74
N LEU A 6 -0.44 5.60 20.99
CA LEU A 6 -0.93 5.89 22.35
C LEU A 6 -1.07 4.62 23.17
N THR A 7 -1.53 3.52 22.57
CA THR A 7 -1.61 2.20 23.22
C THR A 7 -0.22 1.70 23.62
N THR A 8 0.78 1.82 22.75
CA THR A 8 2.17 1.44 23.07
C THR A 8 2.77 2.31 24.18
N LEU A 9 2.55 3.63 24.14
CA LEU A 9 2.98 4.54 25.21
C LEU A 9 2.32 4.20 26.54
N ALA A 10 1.03 3.86 26.51
CA ALA A 10 0.28 3.44 27.67
C ALA A 10 0.88 2.19 28.33
N ILE A 11 1.18 1.17 27.52
CA ILE A 11 1.82 -0.07 27.97
C ILE A 11 3.21 0.21 28.55
N TYR A 12 4.00 1.06 27.87
CA TYR A 12 5.32 1.46 28.36
C TYR A 12 5.24 2.12 29.74
N HIS A 13 4.35 3.09 29.93
CA HIS A 13 4.23 3.79 31.20
C HIS A 13 3.67 2.90 32.32
N LEU A 14 2.66 2.08 32.01
CA LEU A 14 2.03 1.17 32.97
C LEU A 14 3.01 0.14 33.53
N THR A 15 3.89 -0.38 32.66
CA THR A 15 4.91 -1.34 33.08
C THR A 15 6.04 -0.71 33.91
N ARG A 16 6.19 0.63 33.90
CA ARG A 16 7.21 1.35 34.67
C ARG A 16 6.68 1.89 36.00
N TRP A 17 5.41 2.27 36.05
CA TRP A 17 4.77 2.87 37.22
C TRP A 17 3.38 2.24 37.45
N PRO A 18 3.32 1.03 38.01
CA PRO A 18 2.05 0.34 38.26
C PRO A 18 1.32 0.98 39.45
N ASN A 19 0.63 2.08 39.19
CA ASN A 19 -0.23 2.75 40.17
C ASN A 19 -1.65 2.86 39.60
N TRP A 20 -2.67 2.61 40.42
CA TRP A 20 -4.07 2.66 40.03
C TRP A 20 -4.50 4.01 39.42
N ARG A 21 -3.98 5.14 39.95
CA ARG A 21 -4.26 6.47 39.39
C ARG A 21 -3.64 6.63 37.99
N THR A 22 -2.43 6.11 37.83
CA THR A 22 -1.70 6.09 36.57
C THR A 22 -2.38 5.17 35.56
N LEU A 23 -2.89 4.01 35.98
CA LEU A 23 -3.72 3.11 35.19
C LEU A 23 -4.95 3.81 34.64
N MET A 24 -5.71 4.52 35.49
CA MET A 24 -6.92 5.23 35.03
C MET A 24 -6.60 6.29 33.98
N GLN A 25 -5.58 7.12 34.20
CA GLN A 25 -5.19 8.18 33.25
C GLN A 25 -4.64 7.61 31.94
N ILE A 26 -3.83 6.55 32.04
CA ILE A 26 -3.18 5.90 30.90
C ILE A 26 -4.15 5.08 30.06
N VAL A 27 -5.19 4.49 30.65
CA VAL A 27 -6.21 3.74 29.91
C VAL A 27 -7.25 4.69 29.31
N LEU A 28 -7.60 5.77 30.02
CA LEU A 28 -8.63 6.71 29.57
C LEU A 28 -8.25 7.39 28.25
N ILE A 29 -7.01 7.86 28.09
CA ILE A 29 -6.60 8.60 26.88
C ILE A 29 -6.67 7.71 25.61
N PRO A 30 -6.05 6.52 25.56
CA PRO A 30 -6.23 5.60 24.45
C PRO A 30 -7.68 5.18 24.26
N ALA A 31 -8.44 4.91 25.33
CA ALA A 31 -9.84 4.49 25.23
C ALA A 31 -10.72 5.59 24.58
N LEU A 32 -10.55 6.84 25.01
CA LEU A 32 -11.25 7.99 24.40
C LEU A 32 -10.84 8.16 22.92
N PHE A 33 -9.55 8.01 22.61
CA PHE A 33 -9.07 8.11 21.24
C PHE A 33 -9.60 6.97 20.36
N TRP A 34 -9.64 5.73 20.87
CA TRP A 34 -10.25 4.59 20.20
C TRP A 34 -11.76 4.80 20.00
N GLY A 35 -12.46 5.36 20.98
CA GLY A 35 -13.87 5.73 20.87
C GLY A 35 -14.12 6.78 19.78
N TYR A 36 -13.32 7.84 19.76
CA TYR A 36 -13.34 8.86 18.70
C TYR A 36 -13.03 8.25 17.32
N PHE A 37 -11.96 7.46 17.23
CA PHE A 37 -11.56 6.79 15.98
C PHE A 37 -12.64 5.85 15.46
N GLY A 38 -13.17 4.97 16.31
CA GLY A 38 -14.25 4.05 15.96
C GLY A 38 -15.51 4.79 15.55
N GLY A 39 -15.93 5.79 16.34
CA GLY A 39 -17.09 6.63 16.04
C GLY A 39 -16.96 7.35 14.70
N TYR A 40 -15.81 7.97 14.44
CA TYR A 40 -15.53 8.62 13.16
C TYR A 40 -15.65 7.64 11.98
N TYR A 41 -15.04 6.45 12.06
CA TYR A 41 -15.07 5.47 10.97
C TYR A 41 -16.47 4.88 10.75
N ILE A 42 -17.25 4.65 11.81
CA ILE A 42 -18.64 4.19 11.72
C ILE A 42 -19.53 5.23 11.03
N VAL A 43 -19.34 6.51 11.34
CA VAL A 43 -20.13 7.62 10.78
C VAL A 43 -19.74 7.91 9.33
N THR A 44 -18.43 7.99 9.05
CA THR A 44 -17.94 8.41 7.74
C THR A 44 -17.86 7.29 6.71
N ARG A 45 -17.84 6.02 7.16
CA ARG A 45 -17.72 4.82 6.32
C ARG A 45 -16.74 5.02 5.16
N PRO A 46 -15.46 5.32 5.45
CA PRO A 46 -14.49 5.60 4.39
C PRO A 46 -14.32 4.36 3.49
N PRO A 47 -13.79 4.53 2.26
CA PRO A 47 -13.52 3.42 1.36
C PRO A 47 -12.79 2.28 2.09
N TYR A 48 -13.18 1.03 1.80
CA TYR A 48 -12.66 -0.19 2.43
C TYR A 48 -13.02 -0.39 3.92
N PHE A 49 -13.96 0.40 4.47
CA PHE A 49 -14.44 0.21 5.84
C PHE A 49 -15.02 -1.20 6.06
N GLY A 50 -15.76 -1.73 5.08
CA GLY A 50 -16.34 -3.07 5.13
C GLY A 50 -15.30 -4.17 5.37
N ASP A 51 -14.15 -4.09 4.69
CA ASP A 51 -13.07 -5.08 4.79
C ASP A 51 -12.40 -5.11 6.16
N LEU A 52 -12.26 -3.94 6.79
CA LEU A 52 -11.70 -3.79 8.14
C LEU A 52 -12.72 -4.25 9.19
N ALA A 53 -13.99 -3.87 9.01
CA ALA A 53 -15.08 -4.22 9.91
C ALA A 53 -15.46 -5.71 9.86
N ALA A 54 -15.15 -6.42 8.78
CA ALA A 54 -15.45 -7.84 8.61
C ALA A 54 -14.65 -8.77 9.53
N LYS A 55 -13.44 -8.36 9.97
CA LYS A 55 -12.50 -9.22 10.72
C LYS A 55 -11.98 -8.58 12.01
N PRO A 56 -12.86 -8.13 12.94
CA PRO A 56 -12.44 -7.42 14.13
C PRO A 56 -11.55 -8.27 15.05
N GLY A 57 -11.86 -9.57 15.17
CA GLY A 57 -11.07 -10.50 15.99
C GLY A 57 -9.61 -10.62 15.54
N LEU A 58 -9.37 -10.61 14.23
CA LEU A 58 -8.01 -10.67 13.66
C LEU A 58 -7.24 -9.38 13.97
N PHE A 59 -7.89 -8.22 13.87
CA PHE A 59 -7.28 -6.95 14.22
C PHE A 59 -6.92 -6.88 15.72
N PHE A 60 -7.82 -7.36 16.59
CA PHE A 60 -7.54 -7.46 18.04
C PHE A 60 -6.38 -8.42 18.35
N ALA A 61 -6.25 -9.54 17.62
CA ALA A 61 -5.12 -10.45 17.79
C ALA A 61 -3.78 -9.72 17.56
N TRP A 62 -3.71 -8.85 16.56
CA TRP A 62 -2.52 -8.04 16.31
C TRP A 62 -2.28 -6.93 17.34
N ILE A 63 -3.32 -6.41 18.00
CA ILE A 63 -3.16 -5.54 19.18
C ILE A 63 -2.55 -6.32 20.35
N ILE A 64 -2.89 -7.59 20.54
CA ILE A 64 -2.25 -8.44 21.56
C ILE A 64 -0.77 -8.65 21.22
N VAL A 65 -0.45 -8.93 19.96
CA VAL A 65 0.94 -9.02 19.48
C VAL A 65 1.70 -7.72 19.74
N LEU A 66 1.09 -6.57 19.47
CA LEU A 66 1.65 -5.25 19.77
C LEU A 66 2.03 -5.13 21.25
N VAL A 67 1.12 -5.51 22.15
CA VAL A 67 1.35 -5.45 23.60
C VAL A 67 2.51 -6.35 24.01
N GLY A 68 2.50 -7.60 23.54
CA GLY A 68 3.58 -8.55 23.80
C GLY A 68 4.94 -8.04 23.30
N LEU A 69 4.97 -7.48 22.09
CA LEU A 69 6.19 -6.95 21.48
C LEU A 69 6.72 -5.71 22.21
N ALA A 70 5.83 -4.81 22.65
CA ALA A 70 6.20 -3.64 23.45
C ALA A 70 6.82 -4.03 24.80
N VAL A 71 6.22 -5.02 25.49
CA VAL A 71 6.75 -5.55 26.75
C VAL A 71 8.09 -6.25 26.53
N PHE A 72 8.17 -7.12 25.52
CA PHE A 72 9.38 -7.88 25.19
C PHE A 72 10.56 -6.96 24.87
N LEU A 73 10.38 -5.98 23.96
CA LEU A 73 11.45 -5.09 23.53
C LEU A 73 12.00 -4.21 24.65
N ARG A 74 11.21 -3.97 25.70
CA ARG A 74 11.65 -3.21 26.88
C ARG A 74 12.67 -3.96 27.74
N THR A 75 12.59 -5.29 27.73
CA THR A 75 13.48 -6.18 28.49
C THR A 75 14.48 -6.92 27.59
N ALA A 76 14.40 -6.70 26.29
CA ALA A 76 15.25 -7.35 25.31
C ALA A 76 16.70 -6.88 25.44
N THR A 77 17.62 -7.83 25.31
CA THR A 77 19.03 -7.54 25.10
C THR A 77 19.26 -6.92 23.72
N PRO A 78 20.37 -6.18 23.49
CA PRO A 78 20.69 -5.64 22.17
C PRO A 78 20.69 -6.68 21.05
N ALA A 79 21.12 -7.91 21.35
CA ALA A 79 21.10 -9.01 20.39
C ALA A 79 19.66 -9.45 20.05
N GLN A 80 18.80 -9.59 21.06
CA GLN A 80 17.39 -9.91 20.87
C GLN A 80 16.66 -8.83 20.06
N THR A 81 16.85 -7.54 20.39
CA THR A 81 16.28 -6.43 19.63
C THR A 81 16.70 -6.48 18.15
N ARG A 82 17.99 -6.74 17.88
CA ARG A 82 18.48 -6.89 16.50
C ARG A 82 17.81 -8.04 15.79
N LEU A 83 17.72 -9.21 16.41
CA LEU A 83 17.09 -10.39 15.81
C LEU A 83 15.60 -10.15 15.52
N THR A 84 14.87 -9.46 16.39
CA THR A 84 13.45 -9.13 16.21
C THR A 84 13.18 -8.35 14.93
N PHE A 85 14.10 -7.46 14.52
CA PHE A 85 13.97 -6.72 13.26
C PHE A 85 14.68 -7.41 12.09
N ALA A 86 15.85 -7.99 12.33
CA ALA A 86 16.67 -8.62 11.28
C ALA A 86 15.98 -9.83 10.66
N VAL A 87 15.31 -10.68 11.46
CA VAL A 87 14.69 -11.91 10.96
C VAL A 87 13.53 -11.61 10.01
N PRO A 88 12.50 -10.81 10.38
CA PRO A 88 11.41 -10.50 9.45
C PRO A 88 11.87 -9.74 8.21
N LEU A 89 12.78 -8.77 8.35
CA LEU A 89 13.31 -8.02 7.22
C LEU A 89 14.15 -8.90 6.29
N GLY A 90 15.01 -9.74 6.85
CA GLY A 90 15.82 -10.69 6.09
C GLY A 90 14.96 -11.68 5.31
N VAL A 91 13.88 -12.19 5.92
CA VAL A 91 12.90 -13.05 5.24
C VAL A 91 12.20 -12.27 4.11
N ALA A 92 11.73 -11.04 4.36
CA ALA A 92 11.02 -10.25 3.36
C ALA A 92 11.90 -9.91 2.13
N PHE A 93 13.12 -9.42 2.35
CA PHE A 93 14.07 -9.15 1.27
C PHE A 93 14.54 -10.45 0.59
N GLY A 94 14.78 -11.50 1.37
CA GLY A 94 15.18 -12.82 0.87
C GLY A 94 14.14 -13.40 -0.08
N ILE A 95 12.87 -13.42 0.31
CA ILE A 95 11.75 -13.87 -0.55
C ILE A 95 11.70 -13.04 -1.83
N THR A 96 11.88 -11.72 -1.74
CA THR A 96 11.86 -10.83 -2.92
C THR A 96 12.96 -11.20 -3.93
N VAL A 97 14.17 -11.48 -3.43
CA VAL A 97 15.33 -11.90 -4.25
C VAL A 97 15.12 -13.30 -4.83
N ILE A 98 14.65 -14.26 -4.02
CA ILE A 98 14.39 -15.62 -4.50
C ILE A 98 13.30 -15.60 -5.57
N ASN A 99 12.24 -14.82 -5.37
CA ASN A 99 11.14 -14.64 -6.34
C ASN A 99 11.56 -13.96 -7.65
N ALA A 100 12.77 -13.38 -7.71
CA ALA A 100 13.35 -12.86 -8.96
C ALA A 100 14.12 -13.92 -9.76
N ILE A 101 14.49 -15.03 -9.11
CA ILE A 101 15.28 -16.13 -9.68
C ILE A 101 14.38 -17.33 -9.98
N THR A 102 13.40 -17.58 -9.11
CA THR A 102 12.49 -18.72 -9.19
C THR A 102 11.15 -18.30 -8.64
N ASP A 103 10.06 -18.65 -9.32
CA ASP A 103 8.70 -18.30 -8.88
C ASP A 103 8.38 -18.96 -7.54
N VAL A 104 8.49 -18.18 -6.46
CA VAL A 104 8.20 -18.64 -5.08
C VAL A 104 6.69 -18.81 -4.89
N PHE A 105 5.91 -18.03 -5.65
CA PHE A 105 4.47 -17.96 -5.56
C PHE A 105 3.86 -18.37 -6.91
N PRO A 106 3.57 -19.67 -7.12
CA PRO A 106 2.98 -20.17 -8.35
C PRO A 106 1.70 -19.42 -8.70
N GLY A 107 1.56 -19.00 -9.95
CA GLY A 107 0.39 -18.25 -10.43
C GLY A 107 0.44 -16.75 -10.11
N THR A 108 1.52 -16.23 -9.53
CA THR A 108 1.76 -14.79 -9.37
C THR A 108 2.89 -14.29 -10.27
N ALA A 109 3.01 -12.98 -10.44
CA ALA A 109 4.10 -12.39 -11.22
C ALA A 109 5.45 -12.57 -10.49
N SER A 110 6.47 -12.96 -11.27
CA SER A 110 7.85 -12.98 -10.78
C SER A 110 8.34 -11.57 -10.46
N THR A 111 9.30 -11.48 -9.54
CA THR A 111 9.93 -10.19 -9.22
C THR A 111 10.80 -9.76 -10.40
N GLN A 112 10.46 -8.64 -11.04
CA GLN A 112 11.28 -8.11 -12.12
C GLN A 112 12.68 -7.74 -11.60
N PRO A 113 13.79 -8.17 -12.23
CA PRO A 113 15.14 -7.96 -11.69
C PRO A 113 15.51 -6.50 -11.44
N HIS A 114 15.00 -5.57 -12.26
CA HIS A 114 15.24 -4.14 -12.05
C HIS A 114 14.55 -3.61 -10.78
N LEU A 115 13.49 -4.26 -10.28
CA LEU A 115 12.89 -3.92 -8.98
C LEU A 115 13.89 -4.11 -7.84
N LEU A 116 14.80 -5.09 -7.95
CA LEU A 116 15.85 -5.30 -6.94
C LEU A 116 16.81 -4.11 -6.86
N LEU A 117 17.09 -3.46 -7.99
CA LEU A 117 17.89 -2.23 -8.01
C LEU A 117 17.18 -1.12 -7.23
N TYR A 118 15.88 -0.95 -7.44
CA TYR A 118 15.07 0.05 -6.72
C TYR A 118 14.88 -0.25 -5.22
N VAL A 119 14.88 -1.53 -4.85
CA VAL A 119 14.75 -1.96 -3.45
C VAL A 119 16.10 -1.95 -2.72
N SER A 120 17.23 -2.00 -3.43
CA SER A 120 18.57 -2.04 -2.81
C SER A 120 18.86 -0.91 -1.80
N PRO A 121 18.42 0.36 -1.99
CA PRO A 121 18.62 1.40 -0.98
C PRO A 121 17.84 1.14 0.32
N LEU A 122 16.70 0.45 0.24
CA LEU A 122 15.92 0.05 1.42
C LEU A 122 16.66 -1.02 2.24
N ILE A 123 17.44 -1.89 1.58
CA ILE A 123 18.27 -2.89 2.29
C ILE A 123 19.34 -2.17 3.13
N ILE A 124 19.98 -1.15 2.57
CA ILE A 124 20.96 -0.32 3.30
C ILE A 124 20.32 0.30 4.55
N LEU A 125 19.13 0.90 4.38
CA LEU A 125 18.37 1.48 5.50
C LEU A 125 17.99 0.44 6.55
N ALA A 126 17.55 -0.75 6.12
CA ALA A 126 17.21 -1.85 7.01
C ALA A 126 18.42 -2.31 7.84
N VAL A 127 19.60 -2.43 7.23
CA VAL A 127 20.83 -2.82 7.94
C VAL A 127 21.19 -1.80 9.01
N PHE A 128 21.20 -0.50 8.69
CA PHE A 128 21.48 0.54 9.67
C PHE A 128 20.40 0.62 10.76
N MET A 129 19.14 0.45 10.39
CA MET A 129 18.03 0.40 11.35
C MET A 129 18.20 -0.75 12.34
N VAL A 130 18.47 -1.97 11.87
CA VAL A 130 18.71 -3.13 12.74
C VAL A 130 19.87 -2.86 13.70
N TRP A 131 20.95 -2.26 13.20
CA TRP A 131 22.10 -1.96 14.04
C TRP A 131 21.81 -0.87 15.09
N GLY A 132 21.03 0.15 14.72
CA GLY A 132 20.65 1.27 15.59
C GLY A 132 19.46 1.01 16.49
N ALA A 133 18.67 -0.04 16.25
CA ALA A 133 17.48 -0.35 17.02
C ALA A 133 17.76 -0.48 18.54
N PRO A 134 18.83 -1.14 19.01
CA PRO A 134 19.16 -1.15 20.43
C PRO A 134 19.44 0.25 21.01
N LEU A 135 20.11 1.12 20.26
CA LEU A 135 20.40 2.50 20.70
C LEU A 135 19.12 3.32 20.85
N ALA A 136 18.11 3.04 20.03
CA ALA A 136 16.87 3.79 20.06
C ALA A 136 15.86 3.25 21.09
N LEU A 137 15.84 1.92 21.29
CA LEU A 137 14.79 1.23 22.04
C LEU A 137 15.23 0.79 23.44
N VAL A 138 16.52 0.53 23.66
CA VAL A 138 17.05 0.10 24.96
C VAL A 138 17.54 1.30 25.79
N ASP A 139 18.07 2.36 25.14
CA ASP A 139 18.50 3.57 25.85
C ASP A 139 17.31 4.44 26.30
N GLN A 140 17.30 4.80 27.59
CA GLN A 140 16.06 5.17 28.30
C GLN A 140 15.46 6.54 27.95
N HIS A 141 16.19 7.45 27.30
CA HIS A 141 15.76 8.86 27.21
C HIS A 141 14.67 9.10 26.15
N TYR A 142 14.76 8.44 24.98
CA TYR A 142 13.80 8.60 23.88
C TYR A 142 13.08 7.30 23.48
N SER A 143 13.42 6.19 24.15
CA SER A 143 12.86 4.85 23.93
C SER A 143 11.32 4.79 23.84
N PRO A 144 10.52 5.44 24.73
CA PRO A 144 9.06 5.30 24.66
C PRO A 144 8.46 5.81 23.35
N ILE A 145 8.97 6.94 22.85
CA ILE A 145 8.44 7.59 21.64
C ILE A 145 8.84 6.77 20.40
N VAL A 146 10.12 6.38 20.30
CA VAL A 146 10.58 5.57 19.17
C VAL A 146 9.90 4.20 19.16
N LEU A 147 9.74 3.57 20.33
CA LEU A 147 8.99 2.33 20.49
C LEU A 147 7.53 2.48 20.04
N ALA A 148 6.86 3.58 20.40
CA ALA A 148 5.49 3.82 19.98
C ALA A 148 5.35 4.00 18.47
N ILE A 149 6.24 4.75 17.85
CA ILE A 149 6.18 5.03 16.40
C ILE A 149 6.59 3.79 15.58
N VAL A 150 7.58 3.00 16.04
CA VAL A 150 8.01 1.79 15.31
C VAL A 150 6.97 0.67 15.40
N LEU A 151 6.30 0.53 16.54
CA LEU A 151 5.34 -0.57 16.74
C LEU A 151 3.93 -0.25 16.23
N ALA A 152 3.52 1.01 16.17
CA ALA A 152 2.18 1.39 15.74
C ALA A 152 1.78 0.89 14.32
N PRO A 153 2.67 0.83 13.33
CA PRO A 153 2.35 0.27 12.02
C PRO A 153 2.16 -1.24 12.00
N ILE A 154 2.77 -1.97 12.94
CA ILE A 154 2.85 -3.44 12.91
C ILE A 154 1.47 -4.10 12.91
N PRO A 155 0.49 -3.69 13.75
CA PRO A 155 -0.82 -4.32 13.73
C PRO A 155 -1.56 -4.15 12.41
N PHE A 156 -1.39 -3.01 11.73
CA PHE A 156 -2.02 -2.77 10.44
C PHE A 156 -1.38 -3.61 9.33
N ILE A 157 -0.05 -3.69 9.31
CA ILE A 157 0.70 -4.52 8.35
C ILE A 157 0.40 -6.01 8.58
N GLY A 158 0.47 -6.45 9.83
CA GLY A 158 0.17 -7.82 10.22
C GLY A 158 -1.28 -8.20 9.92
N PHE A 159 -2.24 -7.34 10.26
CA PHE A 159 -3.65 -7.52 9.91
C PHE A 159 -3.82 -7.66 8.40
N ALA A 160 -3.25 -6.76 7.61
CA ALA A 160 -3.33 -6.82 6.15
C ALA A 160 -2.80 -8.15 5.59
N PHE A 161 -1.60 -8.56 6.01
CA PHE A 161 -1.02 -9.82 5.52
C PHE A 161 -1.74 -11.08 6.00
N SER A 162 -2.44 -11.02 7.12
CA SER A 162 -3.20 -12.16 7.66
C SER A 162 -4.67 -12.19 7.23
N ALA A 163 -5.23 -11.05 6.82
CA ALA A 163 -6.63 -10.94 6.43
C ALA A 163 -6.87 -11.49 5.02
N GLY A 164 -5.91 -11.36 4.11
CA GLY A 164 -5.99 -11.93 2.77
C GLY A 164 -5.01 -11.30 1.79
N LEU A 165 -4.93 -11.84 0.58
CA LEU A 165 -4.06 -11.37 -0.50
C LEU A 165 -4.79 -10.39 -1.46
N SER A 166 -5.87 -9.77 -1.01
CA SER A 166 -6.64 -8.84 -1.83
C SER A 166 -5.92 -7.50 -1.98
N PRO A 167 -6.14 -6.74 -3.07
CA PRO A 167 -5.47 -5.46 -3.28
C PRO A 167 -5.76 -4.45 -2.17
N GLU A 168 -6.96 -4.50 -1.59
CA GLU A 168 -7.40 -3.61 -0.52
C GLU A 168 -6.50 -3.78 0.71
N TYR A 169 -6.21 -5.03 1.11
CA TYR A 169 -5.26 -5.31 2.18
C TYR A 169 -3.82 -4.94 1.77
N SER A 170 -3.43 -5.12 0.51
CA SER A 170 -2.10 -4.70 0.03
C SER A 170 -1.91 -3.17 0.11
N LEU A 171 -2.93 -2.39 -0.24
CA LEU A 171 -2.96 -0.94 -0.13
C LEU A 171 -2.86 -0.52 1.34
N PHE A 172 -3.57 -1.24 2.21
CA PHE A 172 -3.56 -1.00 3.64
C PHE A 172 -2.18 -1.24 4.26
N ALA A 173 -1.50 -2.33 3.90
CA ALA A 173 -0.13 -2.62 4.31
C ALA A 173 0.85 -1.53 3.82
N ARG A 174 0.73 -1.12 2.54
CA ARG A 174 1.58 -0.08 1.95
C ARG A 174 1.39 1.27 2.63
N ARG A 175 0.14 1.68 2.88
CA ARG A 175 -0.17 2.91 3.63
C ARG A 175 0.37 2.82 5.05
N ALA A 176 0.24 1.68 5.72
CA ALA A 176 0.76 1.50 7.07
C ALA A 176 2.30 1.61 7.13
N GLN A 177 3.00 1.04 6.14
CA GLN A 177 4.46 1.10 6.01
C GLN A 177 4.99 2.55 5.97
N THR A 178 4.26 3.50 5.36
CA THR A 178 4.70 4.91 5.29
C THR A 178 4.99 5.49 6.68
N PHE A 179 4.19 5.14 7.68
CA PHE A 179 4.37 5.58 9.07
C PHE A 179 5.60 4.96 9.74
N GLY A 180 6.07 3.81 9.27
CA GLY A 180 7.27 3.14 9.78
C GLY A 180 8.57 3.83 9.35
N HIS A 181 8.59 4.53 8.20
CA HIS A 181 9.81 5.10 7.63
C HIS A 181 10.51 6.08 8.56
N VAL A 182 9.75 6.91 9.28
CA VAL A 182 10.32 7.87 10.24
C VAL A 182 11.07 7.14 11.35
N SER A 183 10.49 6.09 11.93
CA SER A 183 11.16 5.30 12.98
C SER A 183 12.40 4.57 12.46
N ILE A 184 12.35 4.04 11.23
CA ILE A 184 13.48 3.41 10.55
C ILE A 184 14.61 4.42 10.36
N ALA A 185 14.29 5.62 9.87
CA ALA A 185 15.26 6.69 9.66
C ALA A 185 15.91 7.15 10.97
N ILE A 186 15.14 7.30 12.06
CA ILE A 186 15.67 7.66 13.39
C ILE A 186 16.67 6.59 13.86
N MET A 187 16.29 5.31 13.81
CA MET A 187 17.17 4.22 14.23
C MET A 187 18.44 4.14 13.37
N ALA A 188 18.31 4.27 12.04
CA ALA A 188 19.44 4.29 11.13
C ALA A 188 20.38 5.48 11.41
N ALA A 189 19.84 6.67 11.65
CA ALA A 189 20.61 7.86 11.98
C ALA A 189 21.39 7.70 13.30
N LEU A 190 20.77 7.08 14.32
CA LEU A 190 21.45 6.76 15.58
C LEU A 190 22.61 5.77 15.38
N ALA A 191 22.44 4.77 14.52
CA ALA A 191 23.52 3.84 14.17
C ALA A 191 24.72 4.58 13.55
N VAL A 192 24.44 5.44 12.56
CA VAL A 192 25.46 6.24 11.87
C VAL A 192 26.14 7.22 12.82
N GLY A 193 25.38 7.93 13.66
CA GLY A 193 25.93 8.82 14.67
C GLY A 193 26.85 8.10 15.64
N ASN A 194 26.44 6.93 16.13
CA ASN A 194 27.27 6.11 17.02
C ASN A 194 28.58 5.63 16.35
N VAL A 195 28.55 5.28 15.06
CA VAL A 195 29.77 4.93 14.28
C VAL A 195 30.65 6.15 14.03
N ALA A 196 30.07 7.31 13.72
CA ALA A 196 30.81 8.55 13.47
C ALA A 196 31.48 9.10 14.73
N CYS A 197 30.87 8.90 15.90
CA CYS A 197 31.39 9.36 17.19
C CYS A 197 32.39 8.38 17.86
N ARG A 198 32.42 7.09 17.46
CA ARG A 198 33.33 6.08 18.04
C ARG A 198 34.51 5.76 17.11
N GLY A 199 35.68 6.32 17.42
CA GLY A 199 36.98 5.87 16.90
C GLY A 199 37.82 6.95 16.21
N ASP A 200 39.05 6.57 15.83
CA ASP A 200 39.97 7.44 15.10
C ASP A 200 39.35 7.91 13.78
N SER A 201 39.49 9.21 13.56
CA SER A 201 38.74 10.03 12.61
C SER A 201 39.07 9.73 11.15
N HIS A 202 38.62 8.59 10.63
CA HIS A 202 38.60 8.35 9.18
C HIS A 202 37.45 9.14 8.55
N ALA A 203 37.76 9.92 7.50
CA ALA A 203 36.78 10.74 6.76
C ALA A 203 35.56 9.93 6.28
N ILE A 204 35.74 8.64 5.97
CA ILE A 204 34.64 7.73 5.57
C ILE A 204 33.61 7.55 6.70
N LYS A 205 34.04 7.38 7.96
CA LYS A 205 33.11 7.21 9.09
C LYS A 205 32.36 8.50 9.41
N LYS A 206 33.05 9.65 9.27
CA LYS A 206 32.48 10.98 9.60
C LYS A 206 31.59 11.55 8.52
N PHE A 207 31.91 11.32 7.24
CA PHE A 207 31.20 11.93 6.11
C PHE A 207 30.62 10.89 5.14
N GLY A 208 31.39 9.84 4.82
CA GLY A 208 30.95 8.82 3.86
C GLY A 208 29.68 8.08 4.28
N ILE A 209 29.64 7.53 5.49
CA ILE A 209 28.49 6.78 6.00
C ILE A 209 27.21 7.64 6.09
N PRO A 210 27.24 8.87 6.67
CA PRO A 210 26.08 9.76 6.63
C PRO A 210 25.59 10.09 5.22
N VAL A 211 26.51 10.35 4.27
CA VAL A 211 26.15 10.63 2.88
C VAL A 211 25.48 9.42 2.21
N ILE A 212 26.02 8.22 2.42
CA ILE A 212 25.41 6.97 1.91
C ILE A 212 24.00 6.80 2.48
N LEU A 213 23.81 7.01 3.78
CA LEU A 213 22.49 6.94 4.41
C LEU A 213 21.53 7.98 3.81
N LEU A 214 21.99 9.22 3.65
CA LEU A 214 21.17 10.30 3.07
C LEU A 214 20.73 9.97 1.65
N ILE A 215 21.66 9.49 0.81
CA ILE A 215 21.35 9.03 -0.55
C ILE A 215 20.33 7.89 -0.49
N ALA A 216 20.52 6.91 0.40
CA ALA A 216 19.59 5.80 0.54
C ALA A 216 18.17 6.26 0.94
N VAL A 217 18.04 7.22 1.86
CA VAL A 217 16.75 7.83 2.23
C VAL A 217 16.12 8.55 1.04
N ILE A 218 16.89 9.40 0.34
CA ILE A 218 16.36 10.20 -0.79
C ILE A 218 15.89 9.28 -1.92
N VAL A 219 16.68 8.28 -2.30
CA VAL A 219 16.36 7.37 -3.40
C VAL A 219 15.21 6.42 -3.03
N SER A 220 15.07 6.04 -1.76
CA SER A 220 13.98 5.17 -1.32
C SER A 220 12.66 5.89 -1.03
N ALA A 221 12.68 7.22 -0.83
CA ALA A 221 11.48 7.99 -0.51
C ALA A 221 10.37 7.87 -1.58
N PRO A 222 10.64 7.95 -2.90
CA PRO A 222 9.61 7.73 -3.91
C PRO A 222 8.96 6.33 -3.79
N LEU A 223 9.75 5.28 -3.55
CA LEU A 223 9.20 3.92 -3.35
C LEU A 223 8.32 3.85 -2.10
N ALA A 224 8.71 4.55 -1.03
CA ALA A 224 7.98 4.59 0.22
C ALA A 224 6.60 5.25 0.08
N PHE A 225 6.51 6.36 -0.67
CA PHE A 225 5.30 7.21 -0.71
C PHE A 225 4.44 7.01 -1.95
N ALA A 226 5.03 6.69 -3.10
CA ALA A 226 4.31 6.52 -4.35
C ALA A 226 4.15 5.04 -4.76
N GLY A 227 4.68 4.10 -3.96
CA GLY A 227 4.92 2.72 -4.44
C GLY A 227 5.91 2.73 -5.60
N PRO A 228 6.15 1.63 -6.32
CA PRO A 228 6.88 1.71 -7.59
C PRO A 228 5.98 2.39 -8.64
N PRO A 229 6.22 3.67 -9.01
CA PRO A 229 5.52 4.33 -10.11
C PRO A 229 6.29 4.14 -11.42
N VAL A 230 7.36 3.34 -11.37
CA VAL A 230 8.33 3.14 -12.45
C VAL A 230 7.67 2.44 -13.64
N ILE A 231 6.55 1.77 -13.41
CA ILE A 231 5.66 1.27 -14.46
C ILE A 231 4.28 1.86 -14.15
N PRO A 232 3.73 2.73 -15.01
CA PRO A 232 2.39 3.28 -14.85
C PRO A 232 1.34 2.21 -15.19
N TYR A 233 1.35 1.15 -14.39
CA TYR A 233 0.50 -0.01 -14.55
C TYR A 233 -0.04 -0.40 -13.18
N GLN A 234 -1.36 -0.42 -13.07
CA GLN A 234 -2.02 -1.03 -11.93
C GLN A 234 -1.80 -2.55 -12.01
N SER A 235 -0.97 -3.07 -11.11
CA SER A 235 -0.62 -4.49 -11.08
C SER A 235 -1.59 -5.36 -10.30
N THR A 236 -2.63 -4.77 -9.71
CA THR A 236 -3.53 -5.49 -8.80
C THR A 236 -4.98 -5.22 -9.15
N THR A 237 -5.75 -6.30 -9.29
CA THR A 237 -7.17 -6.30 -9.63
C THR A 237 -8.02 -6.51 -8.38
N THR A 238 -8.93 -5.57 -8.10
CA THR A 238 -9.83 -5.54 -6.93
C THR A 238 -11.03 -6.45 -7.10
N ASN A 239 -11.66 -6.84 -5.98
CA ASN A 239 -12.90 -7.62 -6.03
C ASN A 239 -13.99 -6.86 -6.78
N ALA A 240 -14.08 -5.55 -6.55
CA ALA A 240 -14.98 -4.65 -7.26
C ALA A 240 -14.74 -4.64 -8.78
N GLU A 241 -13.48 -4.68 -9.23
CA GLU A 241 -13.14 -4.80 -10.66
C GLU A 241 -13.59 -6.15 -11.22
N PHE A 242 -13.43 -7.25 -10.48
CA PHE A 242 -13.95 -8.56 -10.88
C PHE A 242 -15.49 -8.59 -10.94
N GLU A 243 -16.17 -7.98 -9.98
CA GLU A 243 -17.64 -7.86 -9.98
C GLU A 243 -18.13 -7.04 -11.17
N THR A 244 -17.45 -5.94 -11.48
CA THR A 244 -17.74 -5.10 -12.66
C THR A 244 -17.58 -5.88 -13.95
N ILE A 245 -16.48 -6.63 -14.10
CA ILE A 245 -16.25 -7.43 -15.32
C ILE A 245 -17.24 -8.57 -15.39
N THR A 246 -17.52 -9.25 -14.27
CA THR A 246 -18.56 -10.29 -14.20
C THR A 246 -19.90 -9.74 -14.66
N PHE A 247 -20.29 -8.55 -14.17
CA PHE A 247 -21.51 -7.89 -14.62
C PHE A 247 -21.49 -7.62 -16.12
N THR A 248 -20.39 -7.07 -16.63
CA THR A 248 -20.21 -6.73 -18.05
C THR A 248 -20.35 -7.97 -18.92
N GLU A 249 -19.62 -9.05 -18.62
CA GLU A 249 -19.68 -10.32 -19.35
C GLU A 249 -21.04 -11.03 -19.25
N THR A 250 -21.77 -10.81 -18.15
CA THR A 250 -23.09 -11.45 -17.96
C THR A 250 -24.20 -10.71 -18.71
N HIS A 251 -24.10 -9.39 -18.87
CA HIS A 251 -25.21 -8.54 -19.33
C HIS A 251 -24.96 -7.83 -20.67
N ILE A 252 -23.72 -7.76 -21.14
CA ILE A 252 -23.40 -7.20 -22.46
C ILE A 252 -23.19 -8.33 -23.45
N GLU A 253 -24.02 -8.35 -24.48
CA GLU A 253 -23.82 -9.22 -25.62
C GLU A 253 -22.81 -8.60 -26.59
N GLY A 254 -21.78 -9.36 -26.96
CA GLY A 254 -20.78 -8.97 -27.96
C GLY A 254 -19.55 -8.28 -27.39
N THR A 255 -18.80 -7.59 -28.26
CA THR A 255 -17.50 -7.02 -27.92
C THR A 255 -17.64 -5.68 -27.20
N TRP A 256 -16.80 -5.47 -26.19
CA TRP A 256 -16.66 -4.19 -25.49
C TRP A 256 -15.20 -3.80 -25.37
N THR A 257 -14.96 -2.52 -25.07
CA THR A 257 -13.61 -1.94 -25.01
C THR A 257 -13.38 -1.18 -23.71
N SER A 258 -12.12 -1.08 -23.30
CA SER A 258 -11.64 -0.27 -22.18
C SER A 258 -10.16 0.01 -22.38
N ASP A 259 -9.51 0.63 -21.40
CA ASP A 259 -8.07 0.61 -21.26
C ASP A 259 -7.52 -0.81 -21.00
N ASP A 260 -6.21 -0.92 -20.82
CA ASP A 260 -5.52 -2.21 -20.74
C ASP A 260 -5.94 -3.12 -19.59
N HIS A 261 -6.27 -2.54 -18.44
CA HIS A 261 -6.38 -3.31 -17.23
C HIS A 261 -7.65 -4.19 -17.23
N PRO A 262 -8.87 -3.65 -17.42
CA PRO A 262 -10.09 -4.47 -17.48
C PRO A 262 -10.12 -5.41 -18.68
N THR A 263 -9.65 -4.99 -19.87
CA THR A 263 -9.62 -5.86 -21.06
C THR A 263 -8.68 -7.06 -20.89
N ARG A 264 -7.60 -6.93 -20.12
CA ARG A 264 -6.75 -8.07 -19.76
C ARG A 264 -7.40 -8.99 -18.74
N VAL A 265 -8.08 -8.45 -17.74
CA VAL A 265 -8.80 -9.26 -16.75
C VAL A 265 -9.93 -10.05 -17.43
N ALA A 266 -10.72 -9.39 -18.29
CA ALA A 266 -11.79 -10.02 -19.06
C ALA A 266 -11.26 -11.18 -19.93
N ARG A 267 -10.20 -10.94 -20.72
CA ARG A 267 -9.56 -12.01 -21.53
C ARG A 267 -8.99 -13.16 -20.69
N ASN A 268 -8.28 -12.84 -19.60
CA ASN A 268 -7.56 -13.86 -18.82
C ASN A 268 -8.49 -14.72 -17.95
N TYR A 269 -9.62 -14.19 -17.50
CA TYR A 269 -10.49 -14.86 -16.51
C TYR A 269 -11.87 -15.23 -17.06
N TYR A 270 -12.31 -14.60 -18.16
CA TYR A 270 -13.66 -14.79 -18.72
C TYR A 270 -13.65 -15.16 -20.21
N ASP A 271 -12.48 -15.33 -20.84
CA ASP A 271 -12.34 -15.62 -22.28
C ASP A 271 -13.07 -14.61 -23.18
N ALA A 272 -13.16 -13.37 -22.72
CA ALA A 272 -13.94 -12.31 -23.35
C ALA A 272 -13.28 -11.76 -24.63
N ASP A 273 -14.05 -11.55 -25.69
CA ASP A 273 -13.60 -10.89 -26.92
C ASP A 273 -13.57 -9.37 -26.75
N THR A 274 -12.50 -8.90 -26.10
CA THR A 274 -12.32 -7.48 -25.74
C THR A 274 -10.99 -6.94 -26.23
N THR A 275 -10.99 -5.68 -26.65
CA THR A 275 -9.80 -5.00 -27.16
C THR A 275 -9.69 -3.59 -26.62
N ARG A 276 -8.45 -3.13 -26.39
CA ARG A 276 -8.17 -1.77 -25.92
C ARG A 276 -8.14 -0.73 -27.04
N SER A 277 -7.86 -1.18 -28.27
CA SER A 277 -7.49 -0.29 -29.38
C SER A 277 -8.54 0.79 -29.68
N PRO A 278 -9.86 0.50 -29.70
CA PRO A 278 -10.86 1.53 -29.96
C PRO A 278 -10.87 2.62 -28.88
N THR A 279 -10.79 2.24 -27.61
CA THR A 279 -10.73 3.18 -26.48
C THR A 279 -9.49 4.06 -26.56
N LEU A 280 -8.30 3.47 -26.73
CA LEU A 280 -7.05 4.23 -26.77
C LEU A 280 -7.02 5.18 -27.98
N GLY A 281 -7.50 4.73 -29.15
CA GLY A 281 -7.59 5.57 -30.35
C GLY A 281 -8.53 6.76 -30.15
N TRP A 282 -9.65 6.57 -29.46
CA TRP A 282 -10.56 7.67 -29.10
C TRP A 282 -9.92 8.68 -28.16
N LEU A 283 -9.25 8.22 -27.11
CA LEU A 283 -8.59 9.11 -26.14
C LEU A 283 -7.42 9.90 -26.76
N GLN A 284 -6.85 9.43 -27.87
CA GLN A 284 -5.83 10.14 -28.65
C GLN A 284 -6.40 11.11 -29.69
N GLY A 285 -7.70 11.43 -29.61
CA GLY A 285 -8.36 12.37 -30.52
C GLY A 285 -9.09 11.71 -31.69
N GLY A 286 -9.20 10.38 -31.71
CA GLY A 286 -10.01 9.64 -32.66
C GLY A 286 -11.53 9.75 -32.40
N THR A 287 -12.31 9.05 -33.20
CA THR A 287 -13.78 9.00 -33.02
C THR A 287 -14.16 8.08 -31.86
N PRO A 288 -15.20 8.42 -31.06
CA PRO A 288 -15.69 7.52 -30.01
C PRO A 288 -16.05 6.13 -30.54
N PRO A 289 -15.74 5.04 -29.81
CA PRO A 289 -16.11 3.68 -30.18
C PRO A 289 -17.62 3.49 -30.31
N LYS A 290 -18.02 2.57 -31.21
CA LYS A 290 -19.42 2.19 -31.43
C LYS A 290 -19.88 1.02 -30.56
N CYS A 291 -18.99 0.43 -29.76
CA CYS A 291 -19.28 -0.63 -28.77
C CYS A 291 -19.37 -0.06 -27.36
N PRO A 292 -19.94 -0.83 -26.42
CA PRO A 292 -19.86 -0.55 -25.00
C PRO A 292 -18.42 -0.26 -24.54
N ILE A 293 -18.28 0.75 -23.68
CA ILE A 293 -17.01 1.14 -23.09
C ILE A 293 -17.13 1.04 -21.58
N LEU A 294 -16.19 0.32 -20.98
CA LEU A 294 -16.00 0.35 -19.53
C LEU A 294 -15.04 1.49 -19.18
N ILE A 295 -15.56 2.53 -18.54
CA ILE A 295 -14.82 3.74 -18.14
C ILE A 295 -14.47 3.63 -16.67
N ARG A 296 -13.29 4.11 -16.30
CA ARG A 296 -12.80 4.13 -14.91
C ARG A 296 -12.69 5.57 -14.44
N ASP A 297 -13.14 5.85 -13.23
CA ASP A 297 -13.06 7.18 -12.62
C ASP A 297 -11.63 7.70 -12.56
N SER A 298 -10.65 6.80 -12.43
CA SER A 298 -9.23 7.13 -12.40
C SER A 298 -8.72 7.76 -13.70
N TRP A 299 -9.40 7.59 -14.84
CA TRP A 299 -8.92 8.12 -16.13
C TRP A 299 -8.75 9.64 -16.14
N ASN A 300 -9.54 10.37 -15.35
CA ASN A 300 -9.45 11.83 -15.26
C ASN A 300 -8.21 12.34 -14.51
N SER A 301 -7.60 11.50 -13.67
CA SER A 301 -6.57 11.89 -12.71
C SER A 301 -5.23 11.24 -13.01
N VAL A 302 -5.25 9.96 -13.41
CA VAL A 302 -4.05 9.20 -13.77
C VAL A 302 -3.99 8.81 -15.24
N GLY A 303 -5.07 8.98 -16.00
CA GLY A 303 -5.15 8.55 -17.40
C GLY A 303 -5.59 7.09 -17.58
N ALA A 304 -5.96 6.75 -18.82
CA ALA A 304 -6.27 5.39 -19.24
C ALA A 304 -4.97 4.59 -19.44
N VAL A 305 -4.91 3.38 -18.89
CA VAL A 305 -3.70 2.54 -18.94
C VAL A 305 -3.44 2.05 -20.38
N ALA A 306 -2.23 2.30 -20.90
CA ALA A 306 -1.85 2.02 -22.29
C ALA A 306 -0.49 1.29 -22.41
N VAL A 307 -0.27 0.26 -21.59
CA VAL A 307 1.00 -0.48 -21.53
C VAL A 307 1.43 -1.03 -22.91
N PRO A 308 2.72 -0.89 -23.30
CA PRO A 308 3.85 -0.39 -22.50
C PRO A 308 4.06 1.14 -22.53
N ALA A 309 3.15 1.90 -23.15
CA ALA A 309 3.22 3.36 -23.16
C ALA A 309 2.68 3.99 -21.86
N ASP A 310 2.95 5.29 -21.71
CA ASP A 310 2.40 6.08 -20.61
C ASP A 310 0.86 6.15 -20.68
N PRO A 311 0.18 6.32 -19.53
CA PRO A 311 -1.26 6.47 -19.50
C PRO A 311 -1.70 7.66 -20.34
N ILE A 312 -2.81 7.48 -21.06
CA ILE A 312 -3.36 8.51 -21.93
C ILE A 312 -4.31 9.36 -21.09
N PRO A 313 -4.03 10.66 -20.88
CA PRO A 313 -4.93 11.52 -20.11
C PRO A 313 -6.31 11.56 -20.77
N ALA A 314 -7.36 11.35 -19.97
CA ALA A 314 -8.73 11.49 -20.45
C ALA A 314 -9.29 12.83 -19.97
N GLU A 315 -9.63 13.72 -20.91
CA GLU A 315 -10.27 14.98 -20.57
C GLU A 315 -11.66 14.74 -19.96
N ALA A 316 -11.92 15.35 -18.80
CA ALA A 316 -13.19 15.20 -18.09
C ALA A 316 -14.40 15.56 -18.97
N THR A 317 -14.27 16.62 -19.78
CA THR A 317 -15.30 17.05 -20.74
C THR A 317 -15.57 16.01 -21.82
N THR A 318 -14.54 15.32 -22.31
CA THR A 318 -14.66 14.25 -23.31
C THR A 318 -15.39 13.05 -22.74
N LEU A 319 -15.02 12.61 -21.53
CA LEU A 319 -15.68 11.52 -20.82
C LEU A 319 -17.13 11.86 -20.48
N GLU A 320 -17.39 13.03 -19.89
CA GLU A 320 -18.75 13.47 -19.56
C GLU A 320 -19.64 13.56 -20.80
N THR A 321 -19.11 14.10 -21.90
CA THR A 321 -19.87 14.20 -23.15
C THR A 321 -20.23 12.83 -23.70
N PHE A 322 -19.30 11.87 -23.62
CA PHE A 322 -19.54 10.50 -24.05
C PHE A 322 -20.58 9.81 -23.16
N ILE A 323 -20.43 9.90 -21.83
CA ILE A 323 -21.39 9.35 -20.86
C ILE A 323 -22.79 9.95 -21.08
N LYS A 324 -22.89 11.27 -21.30
CA LYS A 324 -24.18 11.97 -21.55
C LYS A 324 -24.83 11.58 -22.87
N ARG A 325 -24.06 11.20 -23.88
CA ARG A 325 -24.57 10.76 -25.21
C ARG A 325 -24.90 9.28 -25.25
N GLY A 326 -24.24 8.47 -24.45
CA GLY A 326 -24.51 7.06 -24.28
C GLY A 326 -25.55 6.79 -23.19
N GLN A 327 -25.79 5.51 -22.95
CA GLN A 327 -26.57 5.02 -21.82
C GLN A 327 -25.62 4.36 -20.82
N ALA A 328 -25.46 4.95 -19.64
CA ALA A 328 -24.78 4.30 -18.52
C ALA A 328 -25.67 3.17 -17.99
N VAL A 329 -25.22 1.93 -18.13
CA VAL A 329 -25.99 0.71 -17.76
C VAL A 329 -25.46 0.05 -16.49
N TYR A 330 -24.27 0.45 -16.05
CA TYR A 330 -23.67 0.05 -14.77
C TYR A 330 -22.89 1.23 -14.20
N ASP A 331 -23.05 1.43 -12.90
CA ASP A 331 -22.22 2.31 -12.08
C ASP A 331 -21.89 1.52 -10.82
N GLY A 332 -20.62 1.13 -10.67
CA GLY A 332 -20.16 0.39 -9.50
C GLY A 332 -20.16 1.23 -8.22
N GLY A 333 -20.40 2.54 -8.32
CA GLY A 333 -20.38 3.48 -7.20
C GLY A 333 -18.98 3.77 -6.67
N PRO A 334 -18.86 4.72 -5.73
CA PRO A 334 -17.58 5.23 -5.23
C PRO A 334 -16.73 4.19 -4.49
N ASP A 335 -17.35 3.13 -3.96
CA ASP A 335 -16.66 2.07 -3.22
C ASP A 335 -16.00 1.02 -4.14
N SER A 336 -16.30 1.03 -5.44
CA SER A 336 -15.83 0.06 -6.44
C SER A 336 -14.61 0.53 -7.26
N ASN A 337 -13.94 1.60 -6.82
CA ASN A 337 -13.03 2.41 -7.65
C ASN A 337 -13.69 3.04 -8.89
N GLY A 338 -15.03 3.15 -8.89
CA GLY A 338 -15.78 3.96 -9.84
C GLY A 338 -15.67 3.46 -11.27
N HIS A 339 -16.34 2.34 -11.57
CA HIS A 339 -16.45 1.82 -12.92
C HIS A 339 -17.81 2.14 -13.50
N THR A 340 -17.84 2.79 -14.67
CA THR A 340 -19.06 3.10 -15.40
C THR A 340 -19.05 2.38 -16.74
N LEU A 341 -20.04 1.52 -16.98
CA LEU A 341 -20.23 0.90 -18.28
C LEU A 341 -21.20 1.73 -19.11
N VAL A 342 -20.75 2.23 -20.25
CA VAL A 342 -21.53 3.07 -21.14
C VAL A 342 -21.76 2.36 -22.46
N VAL A 343 -23.02 2.16 -22.82
CA VAL A 343 -23.43 1.64 -24.13
C VAL A 343 -23.73 2.81 -25.05
N PRO A 344 -23.06 2.95 -26.22
CA PRO A 344 -23.39 3.97 -27.19
C PRO A 344 -24.84 3.79 -27.68
N VAL A 345 -25.63 4.86 -27.71
CA VAL A 345 -26.94 4.83 -28.35
C VAL A 345 -26.70 4.69 -29.85
N GLN A 346 -27.01 3.52 -30.42
CA GLN A 346 -26.87 3.31 -31.86
C GLN A 346 -27.76 4.29 -32.62
N ILE A 347 -27.14 5.27 -33.27
CA ILE A 347 -27.78 5.96 -34.38
C ILE A 347 -27.79 4.94 -35.51
N SER A 348 -28.99 4.52 -35.90
CA SER A 348 -29.29 3.66 -37.04
C SER A 348 -28.55 4.14 -38.30
N ASP A 349 -27.31 3.72 -38.49
CA ASP A 349 -26.61 3.81 -39.76
C ASP A 349 -25.62 2.65 -39.87
N SER A 350 -25.87 1.85 -40.89
CA SER A 350 -25.24 0.58 -41.26
C SER A 350 -23.78 0.73 -41.73
N GLN A 351 -22.93 1.36 -40.93
CA GLN A 351 -21.48 1.37 -41.16
C GLN A 351 -20.77 0.63 -40.04
N SER A 352 -20.27 -0.55 -40.39
CA SER A 352 -19.30 -1.39 -39.67
C SER A 352 -18.05 -0.58 -39.32
N GLY A 353 -18.12 0.19 -38.23
CA GLY A 353 -16.96 0.73 -37.55
C GLY A 353 -16.47 -0.32 -36.57
N SER A 354 -15.15 -0.46 -36.47
CA SER A 354 -14.47 -1.45 -35.63
C SER A 354 -14.93 -1.41 -34.16
N CYS A 355 -15.41 -2.57 -33.71
CA CYS A 355 -15.06 -3.20 -32.44
C CYS A 355 -14.55 -4.60 -32.83
#